data_AF-A0A2I8EZD2-F1
#
_entry.id   AF-A0A2I8EZD2-F1
#
_cell.length_a   1.000
_cell.length_b   1.000
_cell.length_c   1.000
_cell.angle_alpha   90.00
_cell.angle_beta   90.00
_cell.angle_gamma   90.00
#
_symmetry.space_group_name_H-M   'P 1'
#
loop_
_entity.id
_entity.type
_entity.pdbx_description
1 polymer ?
#
loop_
_entity_poly.entity_id
_entity_poly.type
_entity_poly.pdbx_seq_one_letter_code
_entity_poly.pdbx_strand_id
1 'polypeptide(L)'
;MYETQDEFRKNFVTQFVAFMKDCNFNYGLSRSHSNILCALAYCYRPSTHYWELLTTALVVEALETYMPTQSSDQADNVAFLHQRIADHLYMRQHDEKNALLLATLKPKKRPRNAEDAADWICAKLERMGDQEHLEYAERDGATCGEAALLHLAVIEANDNRMLDLHADFACFLLAQAKSPEIRYGMHKVEKVSGQSPRTPDNGQRIAGCASSFHKRASAS
;
A
#
# COMPACT_ATOMS: atom_id res chain seq x y z
N MET A 1 7.80 5.26 26.13
CA MET A 1 8.73 4.12 26.18
C MET A 1 8.81 3.64 24.75
N TYR A 2 9.98 3.71 24.10
CA TYR A 2 10.10 3.26 22.72
C TYR A 2 9.98 1.73 22.70
N GLU A 3 9.15 1.19 21.81
CA GLU A 3 9.07 -0.25 21.57
C GLU A 3 10.43 -0.74 21.09
N THR A 4 10.94 -1.83 21.66
CA THR A 4 12.18 -2.44 21.17
C THR A 4 11.95 -3.07 19.79
N GLN A 5 12.99 -3.20 18.98
CA GLN A 5 12.88 -3.83 17.66
C GLN A 5 12.32 -5.28 17.76
N ASP A 6 12.68 -6.01 18.82
CA ASP A 6 12.17 -7.35 19.08
C ASP A 6 10.68 -7.37 19.45
N GLU A 7 10.23 -6.41 20.27
CA GLU A 7 8.82 -6.24 20.59
C GLU A 7 8.00 -5.88 19.34
N PHE A 8 8.48 -4.92 18.54
CA PHE A 8 7.84 -4.52 17.29
C PHE A 8 7.70 -5.72 16.34
N ARG A 9 8.81 -6.44 16.11
CA ARG A 9 8.83 -7.65 15.28
C ARG A 9 7.80 -8.67 15.74
N LYS A 10 7.80 -9.01 17.04
CA LYS A 10 6.87 -9.98 17.61
C LYS A 10 5.41 -9.54 17.47
N ASN A 11 5.13 -8.28 17.76
CA ASN A 11 3.78 -7.71 17.68
C ASN A 11 3.28 -7.62 16.24
N PHE A 12 4.14 -7.21 15.30
CA PHE A 12 3.83 -7.16 13.88
C PHE A 12 3.50 -8.55 13.34
N VAL A 13 4.40 -9.53 13.52
CA VAL A 13 4.19 -10.91 13.02
C VAL A 13 2.92 -11.50 13.61
N THR A 14 2.68 -11.33 14.91
CA THR A 14 1.48 -11.84 15.58
C THR A 14 0.20 -11.25 14.99
N GLN A 15 0.14 -9.92 14.82
CA GLN A 15 -1.04 -9.24 14.27
C GLN A 15 -1.27 -9.56 12.80
N PHE A 16 -0.19 -9.64 12.01
CA PHE A 16 -0.25 -9.98 10.60
C PHE A 16 -0.82 -11.39 10.43
N VAL A 17 -0.26 -12.38 11.13
CA VAL A 17 -0.73 -13.77 11.10
C VAL A 17 -2.18 -13.87 11.58
N ALA A 18 -2.56 -13.14 12.63
CA ALA A 18 -3.94 -13.12 13.12
C ALA A 18 -4.92 -12.57 12.07
N PHE A 19 -4.57 -11.47 11.39
CA PHE A 19 -5.39 -10.91 10.31
C PHE A 19 -5.58 -11.89 9.16
N MET A 20 -4.51 -12.54 8.70
CA MET A 20 -4.55 -13.49 7.59
C MET A 20 -5.43 -14.71 7.94
N LYS A 21 -5.36 -15.19 9.19
CA LYS A 21 -6.22 -16.26 9.73
C LYS A 21 -7.69 -15.82 9.80
N ASP A 22 -7.95 -14.64 10.38
CA ASP A 22 -9.30 -14.10 10.53
C ASP A 22 -9.97 -13.89 9.15
N CYS A 23 -9.19 -13.55 8.12
CA CYS A 23 -9.67 -13.41 6.75
C CYS A 23 -9.75 -14.73 5.95
N ASN A 24 -9.33 -15.86 6.55
CA ASN A 24 -9.31 -17.19 5.93
C ASN A 24 -8.60 -17.21 4.57
N PHE A 25 -7.48 -16.49 4.43
CA PHE A 25 -6.75 -16.45 3.17
C PHE A 25 -6.07 -17.80 2.88
N ASN A 26 -6.48 -18.48 1.81
CA ASN A 26 -5.78 -19.66 1.33
C ASN A 26 -4.43 -19.29 0.68
N TYR A 27 -3.69 -20.30 0.21
CA TYR A 27 -2.35 -20.11 -0.38
C TYR A 27 -2.31 -19.04 -1.49
N GLY A 28 -3.27 -19.06 -2.43
CA GLY A 28 -3.32 -18.10 -3.53
C GLY A 28 -3.64 -16.68 -3.05
N LEU A 29 -4.61 -16.54 -2.13
CA LEU A 29 -5.01 -15.25 -1.59
C LEU A 29 -3.93 -14.62 -0.70
N SER A 30 -3.14 -15.44 0.00
CA SER A 30 -2.12 -14.96 0.93
C SER A 30 -0.89 -14.37 0.22
N ARG A 31 -0.74 -14.65 -1.08
CA ARG A 31 0.30 -14.11 -1.95
C ARG A 31 -0.16 -12.97 -2.84
N SER A 32 -1.44 -12.61 -2.75
CA SER A 32 -1.97 -11.44 -3.46
C SER A 32 -1.35 -10.18 -2.87
N HIS A 33 -0.69 -9.38 -3.72
CA HIS A 33 -0.11 -8.11 -3.29
C HIS A 33 -1.14 -7.23 -2.57
N SER A 34 -2.35 -7.12 -3.11
CA SER A 34 -3.42 -6.32 -2.50
C SER A 34 -3.81 -6.82 -1.11
N ASN A 35 -3.87 -8.15 -0.90
CA ASN A 35 -4.21 -8.72 0.41
C ASN A 35 -3.08 -8.51 1.43
N ILE A 36 -1.83 -8.57 0.98
CA ILE A 36 -0.66 -8.25 1.80
C ILE A 36 -0.71 -6.78 2.22
N LEU A 37 -1.00 -5.85 1.30
CA LEU A 37 -1.16 -4.43 1.65
C LEU A 37 -2.30 -4.20 2.66
N CYS A 38 -3.40 -4.95 2.57
CA CYS A 38 -4.46 -4.89 3.57
C CYS A 38 -3.98 -5.34 4.95
N ALA A 39 -3.20 -6.43 4.99
CA ALA A 39 -2.62 -6.91 6.24
C ALA A 39 -1.61 -5.91 6.82
N LEU A 40 -0.80 -5.26 6.00
CA LEU A 40 0.10 -4.18 6.42
C LEU A 40 -0.69 -2.99 7.01
N ALA A 41 -1.73 -2.55 6.32
CA ALA A 41 -2.60 -1.47 6.77
C ALA A 41 -3.34 -1.81 8.08
N TYR A 42 -3.76 -3.07 8.26
CA TYR A 42 -4.33 -3.54 9.51
C TYR A 42 -3.32 -3.52 10.68
N CYS A 43 -2.09 -3.94 10.40
CA CYS A 43 -1.01 -3.93 11.37
C CYS A 43 -0.51 -2.53 11.71
N TYR A 44 -0.81 -1.53 10.87
CA TYR A 44 -0.33 -0.18 11.06
C TYR A 44 -0.80 0.38 12.40
N ARG A 45 0.16 0.87 13.19
CA ARG A 45 -0.07 1.60 14.43
C ARG A 45 0.49 3.00 14.24
N PRO A 46 -0.31 4.06 14.46
CA PRO A 46 0.18 5.42 14.30
C PRO A 46 1.26 5.71 15.35
N SER A 47 2.53 5.54 14.96
CA SER A 47 3.70 5.85 15.78
C SER A 47 4.82 6.41 14.92
N THR A 48 5.63 7.29 15.49
CA THR A 48 6.90 7.69 14.89
C THR A 48 7.77 6.46 14.66
N HIS A 49 8.34 6.31 13.46
CA HIS A 49 9.24 5.23 13.05
C HIS A 49 8.58 3.87 12.78
N TYR A 50 7.26 3.80 12.66
CA TYR A 50 6.59 2.53 12.37
C TYR A 50 7.09 1.95 11.05
N TRP A 51 7.11 2.77 10.00
CA TRP A 51 7.47 2.33 8.65
C TRP A 51 8.96 2.09 8.54
N GLU A 52 9.78 2.87 9.24
CA GLU A 52 11.23 2.64 9.36
C GLU A 52 11.57 1.25 9.93
N LEU A 53 10.81 0.78 10.93
CA LEU A 53 11.02 -0.54 11.53
C LEU A 53 10.52 -1.70 10.66
N LEU A 54 9.63 -1.44 9.70
CA LEU A 54 9.01 -2.45 8.87
C LEU A 54 9.84 -2.72 7.60
N THR A 55 10.45 -3.91 7.54
CA THR A 55 11.27 -4.33 6.38
C THR A 55 10.58 -5.41 5.54
N THR A 56 10.97 -5.53 4.27
CA THR A 56 10.48 -6.62 3.41
C THR A 56 10.75 -7.99 4.03
N ALA A 57 11.91 -8.17 4.67
CA ALA A 57 12.27 -9.42 5.35
C ALA A 57 11.28 -9.76 6.48
N LEU A 58 10.85 -8.76 7.26
CA LEU A 58 9.87 -8.95 8.33
C LEU A 58 8.48 -9.31 7.80
N VAL A 59 8.08 -8.76 6.64
CA VAL A 59 6.83 -9.15 5.97
C VAL A 59 6.91 -10.59 5.46
N VAL A 60 8.03 -10.98 4.86
CA VAL A 60 8.28 -12.35 4.40
C VAL A 60 8.26 -13.33 5.58
N GLU A 61 8.89 -12.99 6.70
CA GLU A 61 8.83 -13.78 7.93
C GLU A 61 7.38 -14.00 8.41
N ALA A 62 6.55 -12.95 8.39
CA ALA A 62 5.15 -13.06 8.79
C ALA A 62 4.36 -13.98 7.83
N LEU A 63 4.63 -13.91 6.53
CA LEU A 63 4.04 -14.80 5.52
C LEU A 63 4.46 -16.26 5.71
N GLU A 64 5.73 -16.52 6.00
CA GLU A 64 6.25 -17.87 6.27
C GLU A 64 5.73 -18.44 7.58
N THR A 65 5.56 -17.59 8.59
CA THR A 65 4.91 -17.97 9.86
C THR A 65 3.45 -18.37 9.64
N TYR A 66 2.76 -17.70 8.71
CA TYR A 66 1.39 -18.06 8.33
C TYR A 66 1.32 -19.34 7.48
N MET A 67 2.28 -19.56 6.57
CA MET A 67 2.33 -20.71 5.64
C MET A 67 3.65 -21.49 5.68
N PRO A 68 3.94 -22.21 6.78
CA PRO A 68 5.26 -22.81 7.01
C PRO A 68 5.60 -23.97 6.05
N THR A 69 4.60 -24.62 5.44
CA THR A 69 4.80 -25.77 4.54
C THR A 69 4.88 -25.40 3.08
N GLN A 70 4.72 -24.12 2.75
CA GLN A 70 4.61 -23.62 1.38
C GLN A 70 5.50 -22.39 1.25
N SER A 71 6.82 -22.61 1.37
CA SER A 71 7.84 -21.56 1.38
C SER A 71 7.54 -20.50 0.32
N SER A 72 7.69 -19.24 0.73
CA SER A 72 7.53 -18.09 -0.15
C SER A 72 8.32 -18.28 -1.44
N ASP A 73 9.47 -18.94 -1.39
CA ASP A 73 10.42 -19.22 -2.49
C ASP A 73 9.91 -20.18 -3.59
N GLN A 74 8.85 -20.96 -3.36
CA GLN A 74 8.44 -22.03 -4.29
C GLN A 74 7.44 -21.62 -5.39
N ALA A 75 7.22 -20.33 -5.61
CA ALA A 75 6.24 -19.89 -6.61
C ALA A 75 6.87 -19.20 -7.81
N ASP A 76 6.12 -19.16 -8.91
CA ASP A 76 6.57 -18.66 -10.20
C ASP A 76 6.83 -17.14 -10.26
N ASN A 77 6.61 -16.38 -9.17
CA ASN A 77 6.75 -14.92 -9.20
C ASN A 77 7.12 -14.25 -7.86
N VAL A 78 7.94 -14.91 -7.05
CA VAL A 78 8.35 -14.45 -5.71
C VAL A 78 9.11 -13.13 -5.76
N ALA A 79 10.08 -13.02 -6.67
CA ALA A 79 10.90 -11.82 -6.80
C ALA A 79 10.05 -10.57 -7.10
N PHE A 80 9.06 -10.70 -7.99
CA PHE A 80 8.14 -9.61 -8.29
C PHE A 80 7.27 -9.22 -7.09
N LEU A 81 6.76 -10.21 -6.35
CA LEU A 81 5.98 -9.94 -5.14
C LEU A 81 6.82 -9.22 -4.09
N HIS A 82 8.05 -9.69 -3.84
CA HIS A 82 8.98 -9.06 -2.90
C HIS A 82 9.33 -7.64 -3.32
N GLN A 83 9.57 -7.40 -4.62
CA GLN A 83 9.81 -6.06 -5.14
C GLN A 83 8.61 -5.14 -4.90
N ARG A 84 7.38 -5.59 -5.18
CA ARG A 84 6.19 -4.77 -4.96
C ARG A 84 5.95 -4.43 -3.48
N ILE A 85 6.26 -5.36 -2.58
CA ILE A 85 6.24 -5.11 -1.14
C ILE A 85 7.31 -4.08 -0.78
N ALA A 86 8.54 -4.26 -1.28
CA ALA A 86 9.65 -3.34 -1.04
C ALA A 86 9.32 -1.91 -1.53
N ASP A 87 8.77 -1.78 -2.74
CA ASP A 87 8.36 -0.48 -3.30
C ASP A 87 7.30 0.18 -2.42
N HIS A 88 6.31 -0.58 -1.93
CA HIS A 88 5.29 -0.03 -1.05
C HIS A 88 5.87 0.44 0.29
N LEU A 89 6.72 -0.39 0.92
CA LEU A 89 7.37 -0.03 2.18
C LEU A 89 8.26 1.19 2.02
N TYR A 90 9.02 1.25 0.92
CA TYR A 90 9.87 2.40 0.60
C TYR A 90 9.06 3.69 0.52
N MET A 91 7.93 3.68 -0.20
CA MET A 91 7.05 4.87 -0.29
C MET A 91 6.56 5.31 1.09
N ARG A 92 6.11 4.38 1.94
CA ARG A 92 5.66 4.71 3.30
C ARG A 92 6.77 5.24 4.20
N GLN A 93 7.98 4.68 4.07
CA GLN A 93 9.17 5.14 4.79
C GLN A 93 9.59 6.54 4.35
N HIS A 94 9.52 6.82 3.04
CA HIS A 94 9.79 8.14 2.47
C HIS A 94 8.80 9.18 2.99
N ASP A 95 7.50 8.88 2.97
CA ASP A 95 6.45 9.76 3.50
C ASP A 95 6.64 10.04 5.00
N GLU A 96 6.93 9.01 5.81
CA GLU A 96 7.18 9.14 7.25
C GLU A 96 8.43 10.01 7.51
N LYS A 97 9.51 9.81 6.76
CA LYS A 97 10.73 10.60 6.87
C LYS A 97 10.49 12.07 6.52
N ASN A 98 9.70 12.35 5.48
CA ASN A 98 9.33 13.72 5.12
C ASN A 98 8.48 14.40 6.20
N ALA A 99 7.53 13.66 6.79
CA ALA A 99 6.76 14.15 7.93
C ALA A 99 7.64 14.48 9.14
N LEU A 100 8.64 13.65 9.44
CA LEU A 100 9.62 13.91 10.49
C LEU A 100 10.46 15.17 10.18
N LEU A 101 10.83 15.41 8.91
CA LEU A 101 11.48 16.66 8.52
C LEU A 101 10.58 17.88 8.79
N LEU A 102 9.30 17.82 8.42
CA LEU A 102 8.33 18.89 8.71
C LEU A 102 8.13 19.08 10.23
N ALA A 103 8.16 18.00 11.00
CA ALA A 103 8.02 18.05 12.46
C ALA A 103 9.13 18.86 13.13
N THR A 104 10.33 18.96 12.51
CA THR A 104 11.44 19.80 13.00
C THR A 104 11.13 21.31 12.96
N LEU A 105 10.16 21.73 12.15
CA LEU A 105 9.73 23.12 12.10
C LEU A 105 8.90 23.49 13.34
N LYS A 106 8.99 24.75 13.75
CA LYS A 106 8.04 25.31 14.73
C LYS A 106 6.61 25.21 14.16
N PRO A 107 5.57 24.87 14.95
CA PRO A 107 4.21 24.67 14.43
C PRO A 107 3.68 25.81 13.55
N LYS A 108 3.95 27.07 13.92
CA LYS A 108 3.54 28.25 13.15
C LYS A 108 4.23 28.41 11.78
N LYS A 109 5.31 27.68 11.53
CA LYS A 109 6.10 27.71 10.28
C LYS A 109 5.87 26.47 9.42
N ARG A 110 5.06 25.51 9.86
CA ARG A 110 4.77 24.31 9.08
C ARG A 110 3.89 24.69 7.88
N PRO A 111 4.17 24.14 6.68
CA PRO A 111 3.27 24.22 5.54
C PRO A 111 1.87 23.72 5.90
N ARG A 112 0.84 24.27 5.23
CA ARG A 112 -0.57 23.95 5.51
C ARG A 112 -1.29 23.30 4.33
N ASN A 113 -0.67 23.28 3.16
CA ASN A 113 -1.17 22.65 1.96
C ASN A 113 -0.06 21.79 1.34
N ALA A 114 -0.47 20.94 0.41
CA ALA A 114 0.36 19.92 -0.21
C ALA A 114 1.50 20.53 -1.04
N GLU A 115 1.24 21.60 -1.78
CA GLU A 115 2.21 22.27 -2.64
C GLU A 115 3.34 22.91 -1.82
N ASP A 116 2.99 23.74 -0.83
CA ASP A 116 3.97 24.38 0.06
C ASP A 116 4.79 23.34 0.84
N ALA A 117 4.18 22.21 1.18
CA ALA A 117 4.87 21.11 1.85
C ALA A 117 5.89 20.45 0.92
N ALA A 118 5.49 20.11 -0.30
CA ALA A 118 6.36 19.51 -1.30
C ALA A 118 7.56 20.42 -1.64
N ASP A 119 7.31 21.71 -1.89
CA ASP A 119 8.36 22.70 -2.17
C ASP A 119 9.36 22.79 -1.02
N TRP A 120 8.86 22.85 0.21
CA TRP A 120 9.70 22.90 1.39
C TRP A 120 10.54 21.62 1.57
N ILE A 121 9.93 20.44 1.34
CA ILE A 121 10.58 19.13 1.44
C ILE A 121 11.70 19.02 0.40
N CYS A 122 11.44 19.32 -0.87
CA CYS A 122 12.44 19.27 -1.93
C CYS A 122 13.63 20.18 -1.60
N ALA A 123 13.36 21.44 -1.23
CA ALA A 123 14.41 22.39 -0.85
C ALA A 123 15.18 21.94 0.41
N LYS A 124 14.55 21.18 1.32
CA LYS A 124 15.21 20.63 2.51
C LYS A 124 16.11 19.45 2.14
N LEU A 125 15.64 18.52 1.31
CA LEU A 125 16.39 17.34 0.85
C LEU A 125 17.60 17.75 0.00
N GLU A 126 17.43 18.72 -0.90
CA GLU A 126 18.51 19.31 -1.69
C GLU A 126 19.62 19.88 -0.77
N ARG A 127 19.25 20.66 0.25
CA ARG A 127 20.20 21.20 1.23
C ARG A 127 20.90 20.13 2.06
N MET A 128 20.31 18.95 2.20
CA MET A 128 20.89 17.80 2.90
C MET A 128 21.76 16.94 1.98
N GLY A 129 21.70 17.14 0.66
CA GLY A 129 22.36 16.27 -0.31
C GLY A 129 21.73 14.88 -0.43
N ASP A 130 20.47 14.72 -0.01
CA ASP A 130 19.75 13.44 -0.07
C ASP A 130 19.08 13.28 -1.46
N GLN A 131 19.91 13.00 -2.46
CA GLN A 131 19.51 12.99 -3.87
C GLN A 131 18.43 11.96 -4.18
N GLU A 132 18.51 10.78 -3.55
CA GLU A 132 17.54 9.71 -3.77
C GLU A 132 16.14 10.15 -3.30
N HIS A 133 16.02 10.65 -2.07
CA HIS A 133 14.72 11.10 -1.56
C HIS A 133 14.21 12.33 -2.32
N LEU A 134 15.12 13.21 -2.78
CA LEU A 134 14.77 14.37 -3.59
C LEU A 134 14.11 13.95 -4.91
N GLU A 135 14.70 13.02 -5.65
CA GLU A 135 14.15 12.53 -6.92
C GLU A 135 12.73 11.97 -6.77
N TYR A 136 12.48 11.24 -5.68
CA TYR A 136 11.14 10.75 -5.35
C TYR A 136 10.17 11.88 -5.01
N ALA A 137 10.60 12.85 -4.19
CA ALA A 137 9.76 13.99 -3.80
C ALA A 137 9.41 14.87 -5.01
N GLU A 138 10.36 15.11 -5.92
CA GLU A 138 10.15 15.88 -7.15
C GLU A 138 9.19 15.17 -8.11
N ARG A 139 9.33 13.84 -8.26
CA ARG A 139 8.45 13.03 -9.09
C ARG A 139 6.99 13.09 -8.62
N ASP A 140 6.78 13.01 -7.32
CA ASP A 140 5.44 12.89 -6.72
C ASP A 140 4.79 14.27 -6.44
N GLY A 141 5.60 15.33 -6.34
CA GLY A 141 5.16 16.71 -6.22
C GLY A 141 4.21 16.92 -5.04
N ALA A 142 3.05 17.51 -5.31
CA ALA A 142 2.03 17.76 -4.27
C ALA A 142 1.60 16.48 -3.53
N THR A 143 1.62 15.30 -4.18
CA THR A 143 1.27 14.03 -3.52
C THR A 143 2.21 13.70 -2.35
N CYS A 144 3.52 13.98 -2.52
CA CYS A 144 4.52 13.84 -1.46
C CYS A 144 4.21 14.79 -0.29
N GLY A 145 3.85 16.04 -0.59
CA GLY A 145 3.46 17.02 0.42
C GLY A 145 2.19 16.65 1.18
N GLU A 146 1.16 16.15 0.49
CA GLU A 146 -0.07 15.64 1.10
C GLU A 146 0.21 14.47 2.04
N ALA A 147 0.94 13.46 1.58
CA ALA A 147 1.30 12.30 2.38
C ALA A 147 2.11 12.71 3.63
N ALA A 148 3.12 13.58 3.47
CA ALA A 148 3.91 14.08 4.59
C ALA A 148 3.07 14.85 5.61
N LEU A 149 2.07 15.63 5.18
CA LEU A 149 1.16 16.34 6.09
C LEU A 149 0.22 15.38 6.84
N LEU A 150 -0.26 14.32 6.18
CA LEU A 150 -1.05 13.27 6.83
C LEU A 150 -0.23 12.56 7.92
N HIS A 151 1.00 12.16 7.60
CA HIS A 151 1.90 11.54 8.58
C HIS A 151 2.31 12.52 9.69
N LEU A 152 2.49 13.80 9.39
CA LEU A 152 2.75 14.83 10.40
C LEU A 152 1.58 14.95 11.38
N ALA A 153 0.34 14.88 10.89
CA ALA A 153 -0.84 14.88 11.73
C ALA A 153 -0.88 13.67 12.68
N VAL A 154 -0.44 12.48 12.24
CA VAL A 154 -0.23 11.32 13.12
C VAL A 154 0.75 11.64 14.24
N ILE A 155 1.94 12.16 13.88
CA ILE A 155 3.01 12.48 14.82
C ILE A 155 2.56 13.52 15.84
N GLU A 156 1.83 14.55 15.40
CA GLU A 156 1.35 15.64 16.26
C GLU A 156 0.18 15.23 17.15
N ALA A 157 -0.71 14.37 16.65
CA ALA A 157 -1.88 13.94 17.40
C ALA A 157 -1.48 13.14 18.65
N ASN A 158 -0.35 12.38 18.61
CA ASN A 158 -0.02 11.38 19.65
C ASN A 158 -1.19 10.42 19.95
N ASP A 159 -2.16 10.33 19.03
CA ASP A 159 -3.49 9.79 19.30
C ASP A 159 -3.85 8.77 18.24
N ASN A 160 -4.57 7.72 18.66
CA ASN A 160 -4.83 6.45 17.98
C ASN A 160 -5.66 6.54 16.68
N ARG A 161 -5.63 7.66 15.96
CA ARG A 161 -6.34 7.81 14.68
C ARG A 161 -5.53 7.17 13.57
N MET A 162 -6.03 6.02 13.12
CA MET A 162 -5.51 5.27 11.98
C MET A 162 -5.70 6.12 10.71
N LEU A 163 -4.59 6.52 10.08
CA LEU A 163 -4.58 7.38 8.88
C LEU A 163 -4.15 6.63 7.61
N ASP A 164 -4.09 5.29 7.64
CA ASP A 164 -3.84 4.53 6.41
C ASP A 164 -5.14 4.37 5.61
N LEU A 165 -5.16 4.93 4.39
CA LEU A 165 -6.26 4.83 3.42
C LEU A 165 -6.71 3.38 3.16
N HIS A 166 -5.82 2.40 3.33
CA HIS A 166 -6.13 0.99 3.17
C HIS A 166 -6.72 0.33 4.42
N ALA A 167 -6.69 1.00 5.57
CA ALA A 167 -7.15 0.40 6.81
C ALA A 167 -8.68 0.24 6.86
N ASP A 168 -9.44 1.16 6.25
CA ASP A 168 -10.89 1.00 6.08
C ASP A 168 -11.22 -0.24 5.25
N PHE A 169 -10.45 -0.50 4.19
CA PHE A 169 -10.62 -1.69 3.36
C PHE A 169 -10.19 -2.96 4.09
N ALA A 170 -9.14 -2.92 4.90
CA ALA A 170 -8.75 -4.04 5.76
C ALA A 170 -9.84 -4.37 6.80
N CYS A 171 -10.45 -3.37 7.42
CA CYS A 171 -11.61 -3.55 8.30
C CYS A 171 -12.81 -4.15 7.58
N PHE A 172 -13.07 -3.73 6.34
CA PHE A 172 -14.11 -4.32 5.49
C PHE A 172 -13.88 -5.82 5.23
N LEU A 173 -12.65 -6.22 4.88
CA LEU A 173 -12.32 -7.64 4.64
C LEU A 173 -12.53 -8.50 5.89
N LEU A 174 -12.14 -8.00 7.07
CA LEU A 174 -12.40 -8.68 8.35
C LEU A 174 -13.89 -8.83 8.63
N ALA A 175 -14.68 -7.79 8.38
CA ALA A 175 -16.12 -7.82 8.58
C ALA A 175 -16.81 -8.82 7.63
N GLN A 176 -16.35 -8.90 6.38
CA GLN A 176 -16.83 -9.87 5.40
C GLN A 176 -16.49 -11.31 5.82
N ALA A 177 -15.26 -11.56 6.26
CA ALA A 177 -14.84 -12.89 6.70
C ALA A 177 -15.59 -13.38 7.95
N LYS A 178 -15.96 -12.45 8.84
CA LYS A 178 -16.72 -12.73 10.08
C LYS A 178 -18.23 -12.82 9.87
N SER A 179 -18.75 -12.46 8.69
CA SER A 179 -20.17 -12.51 8.36
C SER A 179 -20.50 -13.82 7.62
N PRO A 180 -21.23 -14.78 8.23
CA PRO A 180 -21.58 -16.04 7.58
C PRO A 180 -22.46 -15.88 6.32
N GLU A 181 -23.10 -14.73 6.16
CA GLU A 181 -24.14 -14.49 5.16
C GLU A 181 -23.67 -13.81 3.86
N ILE A 182 -22.40 -13.40 3.77
CA ILE A 182 -21.79 -12.99 2.49
C ILE A 182 -21.08 -14.19 1.84
N ARG A 183 -21.75 -15.35 1.86
CA ARG A 183 -21.57 -16.40 0.84
C ARG A 183 -22.65 -16.21 -0.24
N TYR A 184 -22.76 -15.01 -0.81
CA TYR A 184 -23.51 -14.84 -2.06
C TYR A 184 -22.69 -15.52 -3.15
N GLY A 185 -23.17 -16.61 -3.74
CA GLY A 185 -24.36 -16.56 -4.56
C GLY A 185 -23.93 -16.56 -6.02
N MET A 186 -23.06 -17.49 -6.42
CA MET A 186 -23.00 -17.86 -7.83
C MET A 186 -24.32 -18.52 -8.15
N HIS A 187 -25.15 -17.77 -8.88
CA HIS A 187 -26.43 -18.17 -9.40
C HIS A 187 -26.47 -19.65 -9.78
N LYS A 188 -27.39 -20.39 -9.15
CA LYS A 188 -28.04 -21.51 -9.82
C LYS A 188 -28.60 -20.93 -11.11
N VAL A 189 -27.92 -21.16 -12.23
CA VAL A 189 -28.53 -21.02 -13.55
C VAL A 189 -29.60 -22.10 -13.58
N GLU A 190 -30.84 -21.70 -13.32
CA GLU A 190 -32.00 -22.51 -13.68
C GLU A 190 -31.87 -22.83 -15.16
N LYS A 191 -31.80 -24.12 -15.47
CA LYS A 191 -31.95 -24.62 -16.84
C LYS A 191 -33.36 -24.26 -17.28
N VAL A 192 -33.52 -23.12 -17.93
CA VAL A 192 -34.69 -22.87 -18.76
C VAL A 192 -34.48 -23.64 -20.06
N SER A 193 -35.30 -24.67 -20.19
CA SER A 193 -35.49 -25.48 -21.37
C SER A 193 -35.77 -24.63 -22.62
N GLY A 194 -35.09 -24.97 -23.71
CA GLY A 194 -35.64 -24.84 -25.05
C GLY A 194 -35.46 -23.49 -25.72
N GLN A 195 -34.43 -23.37 -26.56
CA GLN A 195 -34.51 -22.99 -27.98
C GLN A 195 -33.10 -22.70 -28.53
N SER A 196 -32.63 -23.56 -29.43
CA SER A 196 -31.77 -23.14 -30.55
C SER A 196 -32.71 -22.50 -31.60
N PRO A 197 -32.31 -21.61 -32.54
CA PRO A 197 -30.98 -21.59 -33.20
C PRO A 197 -30.46 -20.22 -33.70
N ARG A 198 -29.31 -20.30 -34.38
CA ARG A 198 -28.77 -19.45 -35.47
C ARG A 198 -27.65 -18.45 -35.11
N THR A 199 -26.47 -18.76 -35.63
CA THR A 199 -25.43 -17.80 -36.04
C THR A 199 -25.97 -16.82 -37.09
N PRO A 200 -25.40 -15.61 -37.13
CA PRO A 200 -24.78 -15.20 -38.39
C PRO A 200 -23.42 -14.51 -38.24
N ASP A 201 -22.82 -14.45 -39.41
CA ASP A 201 -21.48 -14.09 -39.84
C ASP A 201 -21.16 -12.57 -39.77
N ASN A 202 -19.86 -12.29 -39.68
CA ASN A 202 -19.07 -11.10 -40.08
C ASN A 202 -19.67 -9.67 -40.11
N GLY A 203 -18.93 -8.75 -39.44
CA GLY A 203 -18.47 -7.51 -40.09
C GLY A 203 -19.02 -6.17 -39.59
N GLN A 204 -18.16 -5.39 -38.90
CA GLN A 204 -17.89 -3.93 -39.07
C GLN A 204 -17.67 -3.13 -37.77
N ARG A 205 -16.39 -2.72 -37.62
CA ARG A 205 -15.83 -1.39 -37.26
C ARG A 205 -16.59 -0.38 -36.39
N ILE A 206 -15.92 0.03 -35.31
CA ILE A 206 -15.74 1.42 -34.81
C ILE A 206 -14.47 1.40 -33.92
N ALA A 207 -13.28 1.81 -34.35
CA ALA A 207 -12.72 3.15 -34.51
C ALA A 207 -12.81 4.06 -33.25
N GLY A 208 -11.64 4.36 -32.66
CA GLY A 208 -11.35 5.67 -32.05
C GLY A 208 -10.95 5.70 -30.57
N CYS A 209 -9.65 5.64 -30.27
CA CYS A 209 -8.88 6.66 -29.53
C CYS A 209 -7.57 6.06 -28.99
N ALA A 210 -6.49 6.16 -29.78
CA ALA A 210 -5.12 6.02 -29.30
C ALA A 210 -4.42 7.36 -29.58
N SER A 211 -4.24 8.16 -28.53
CA SER A 211 -3.46 9.39 -28.61
C SER A 211 -1.97 9.05 -28.56
N SER A 212 -1.32 9.38 -29.66
CA SER A 212 0.10 9.30 -29.97
C SER A 212 0.97 10.16 -29.05
N PHE A 213 1.96 9.53 -28.41
CA PHE A 213 3.19 10.15 -27.90
C PHE A 213 4.24 10.13 -29.01
N HIS A 214 4.75 11.30 -29.42
CA HIS A 214 6.16 11.59 -29.77
C HIS A 214 6.27 12.84 -30.66
N LYS A 215 6.82 13.92 -30.09
CA LYS A 215 7.97 14.69 -30.62
C LYS A 215 8.06 16.04 -29.90
N ARG A 216 9.20 16.28 -29.25
CA ARG A 216 10.05 17.47 -29.51
C ARG A 216 11.39 17.29 -28.81
N ALA A 217 12.39 16.94 -29.61
CA ALA A 217 13.77 17.25 -29.35
C ALA A 217 14.09 18.53 -30.16
N SER A 218 14.62 19.55 -29.50
CA SER A 218 15.38 20.71 -30.02
C SER A 218 15.85 21.46 -28.76
N ALA A 219 17.09 21.27 -28.31
CA ALA A 219 18.28 22.02 -28.74
C ALA A 219 18.16 23.53 -28.45
N SER A 220 18.80 23.95 -27.36
CA SER A 220 19.46 25.26 -27.15
C SER A 220 20.49 25.08 -26.04
#